data_AF-A0A0E3ZZM2-F1
#
_entry.id   AF-A0A0E3ZZM2-F1
#
_cell.length_a   1.000
_cell.length_b   1.000
_cell.length_c   1.000
_cell.angle_alpha   90.00
_cell.angle_beta   90.00
_cell.angle_gamma   90.00
#
_symmetry.space_group_name_H-M   'P 1'
#
loop_
_entity.id
_entity.type
_entity.pdbx_description
1 polymer ?
#
loop_
_entity_poly.entity_id
_entity_poly.type
_entity_poly.pdbx_seq_one_letter_code
_entity_poly.pdbx_strand_id
1 'polypeptide(L)'
;MRKHKLYGLIGMVMLLGMAIVACETSDVDRTFEGPYFVRFTDTTVTYKESYSKPIAIQVHNVGPILDQPITVNYVVSGTAREGKEYTIVGTKGTVVIPAKASSGNIMVQLINNANNILESSSLTFTLTGVQPSTLQVGFGKNSIVGKTLVLTIQDDCLLGGSYTGTQKYGAQTATVSNIAITSTDCKNYLLSNWNIGIPFFSFDAIKPTLTFIDNGDNSLTVPTQGNAELGSTDTIKGSGAWNPRDKKITLNLQFKIALSSTKDTTLNYVQTYTPQ
;
A
#
# COMPACT_ATOMS: atom_id res chain seq x y z
N MET A 1 -101.98 -23.68 18.36
CA MET A 1 -102.53 -22.37 17.96
C MET A 1 -101.41 -21.33 17.96
N ARG A 2 -101.38 -20.46 16.92
CA ARG A 2 -100.63 -19.18 16.76
C ARG A 2 -99.09 -19.21 16.85
N LYS A 3 -98.37 -19.10 15.73
CA LYS A 3 -98.04 -17.93 14.88
C LYS A 3 -96.85 -17.09 15.39
N HIS A 4 -95.68 -17.39 14.82
CA HIS A 4 -94.74 -16.53 14.10
C HIS A 4 -94.54 -15.04 14.43
N LYS A 5 -93.25 -14.65 14.29
CA LYS A 5 -92.70 -13.39 13.70
C LYS A 5 -92.59 -12.20 14.70
N LEU A 6 -91.63 -11.25 14.70
CA LEU A 6 -90.50 -10.89 13.82
C LEU A 6 -89.99 -9.47 14.24
N TYR A 7 -88.70 -9.17 14.01
CA TYR A 7 -88.01 -7.86 13.89
C TYR A 7 -87.89 -6.86 15.08
N GLY A 8 -86.63 -6.52 15.41
CA GLY A 8 -86.06 -5.20 15.04
C GLY A 8 -85.71 -4.20 16.16
N LEU A 9 -84.42 -3.88 16.33
CA LEU A 9 -83.81 -2.54 16.54
C LEU A 9 -82.28 -2.76 16.77
N ILE A 10 -81.38 -2.51 15.81
CA ILE A 10 -80.68 -1.25 15.50
C ILE A 10 -79.97 -0.60 16.72
N GLY A 11 -78.63 -0.59 16.69
CA GLY A 11 -77.82 0.44 17.36
C GLY A 11 -76.49 -0.06 17.96
N MET A 12 -75.38 0.05 17.20
CA MET A 12 -74.04 0.49 17.64
C MET A 12 -73.47 -0.18 18.91
N VAL A 13 -72.42 -1.00 18.85
CA VAL A 13 -71.03 -0.52 18.92
C VAL A 13 -70.09 -1.63 18.41
N MET A 14 -69.38 -1.26 17.36
CA MET A 14 -68.11 -1.79 16.88
C MET A 14 -67.16 -2.08 18.06
N LEU A 15 -66.82 -3.34 18.33
CA LEU A 15 -65.57 -3.68 19.03
C LEU A 15 -65.23 -5.17 18.87
N LEU A 16 -64.15 -5.37 18.11
CA LEU A 16 -63.16 -6.42 18.29
C LEU A 16 -63.52 -7.84 17.83
N GLY A 17 -63.74 -7.97 16.52
CA GLY A 17 -63.28 -9.15 15.79
C GLY A 17 -61.75 -9.16 15.76
N MET A 18 -61.10 -9.67 16.81
CA MET A 18 -59.70 -10.10 16.72
C MET A 18 -59.67 -11.44 15.98
N ALA A 19 -59.75 -11.36 14.65
CA ALA A 19 -59.22 -12.41 13.80
C ALA A 19 -57.73 -12.53 14.14
N ILE A 20 -57.37 -13.64 14.77
CA ILE A 20 -56.01 -14.04 15.03
C ILE A 20 -55.39 -14.32 13.66
N VAL A 21 -54.91 -13.28 12.99
CA VAL A 21 -53.99 -13.42 11.88
C VAL A 21 -52.70 -13.86 12.53
N ALA A 22 -52.53 -15.19 12.63
CA ALA A 22 -51.22 -15.76 12.85
C ALA A 22 -50.33 -15.17 11.74
N CYS A 23 -49.43 -14.28 12.13
CA CYS A 23 -48.35 -13.86 11.27
C CYS A 23 -47.49 -15.11 11.09
N GLU A 24 -47.77 -15.90 10.05
CA GLU A 24 -46.78 -16.87 9.58
C GLU A 24 -45.54 -16.04 9.28
N THR A 25 -44.55 -16.15 10.15
CA THR A 25 -43.20 -15.74 9.83
C THR A 25 -42.80 -16.65 8.69
N SER A 26 -42.99 -16.19 7.45
CA SER A 26 -42.32 -16.80 6.31
C SER A 26 -40.83 -16.67 6.61
N ASP A 27 -40.27 -17.72 7.19
CA ASP A 27 -38.85 -17.92 7.35
C ASP A 27 -38.34 -18.14 5.93
N VAL A 28 -38.23 -17.03 5.20
CA VAL A 28 -37.61 -17.03 3.88
C VAL A 28 -36.15 -17.27 4.19
N ASP A 29 -35.74 -18.52 4.07
CA ASP A 29 -34.35 -18.92 4.16
C ASP A 29 -33.60 -18.15 3.07
N ARG A 30 -32.97 -17.04 3.47
CA ARG A 30 -32.18 -16.16 2.59
C ARG A 30 -30.77 -16.69 2.42
N THR A 31 -30.56 -18.00 2.62
CA THR A 31 -29.29 -18.64 2.31
C THR A 31 -29.08 -18.53 0.79
N PHE A 32 -27.97 -17.89 0.44
CA PHE A 32 -27.54 -17.84 -0.95
C PHE A 32 -27.08 -19.25 -1.33
N GLU A 33 -27.94 -20.00 -2.03
CA GLU A 33 -27.65 -21.38 -2.48
C GLU A 33 -26.75 -21.45 -3.73
N GLY A 34 -26.04 -20.36 -4.03
CA GLY A 34 -25.14 -20.27 -5.15
C GLY A 34 -25.76 -19.67 -6.42
N PRO A 35 -25.05 -19.80 -7.56
CA PRO A 35 -23.81 -20.57 -7.72
C PRO A 35 -22.66 -19.97 -6.91
N TYR A 36 -21.94 -20.81 -6.16
CA TYR A 36 -20.76 -20.41 -5.39
C TYR A 36 -19.55 -20.20 -6.30
N PHE A 37 -18.68 -19.26 -5.97
CA PHE A 37 -17.61 -18.87 -6.89
C PHE A 37 -16.31 -18.48 -6.20
N VAL A 38 -15.21 -18.57 -6.94
CA VAL A 38 -13.93 -17.97 -6.57
C VAL A 38 -13.71 -16.65 -7.29
N ARG A 39 -13.10 -15.68 -6.62
CA ARG A 39 -12.82 -14.37 -7.21
C ARG A 39 -11.59 -13.67 -6.62
N PHE A 40 -11.07 -12.70 -7.36
CA PHE A 40 -10.40 -11.55 -6.77
C PHE A 40 -11.45 -10.60 -6.17
N THR A 41 -11.20 -10.09 -4.98
CA THR A 41 -12.05 -9.04 -4.37
C THR A 41 -11.59 -7.67 -4.84
N ASP A 42 -10.28 -7.43 -4.84
CA ASP A 42 -9.70 -6.24 -5.44
C ASP A 42 -9.62 -6.40 -6.96
N THR A 43 -9.79 -5.30 -7.68
CA THR A 43 -9.63 -5.26 -9.15
C THR A 43 -8.26 -4.71 -9.55
N THR A 44 -7.66 -3.90 -8.68
CA THR A 44 -6.39 -3.22 -8.92
C THR A 44 -5.60 -3.07 -7.63
N VAL A 45 -4.29 -3.30 -7.71
CA VAL A 45 -3.34 -2.97 -6.64
C VAL A 45 -2.11 -2.31 -7.26
N THR A 46 -1.49 -1.39 -6.53
CA THR A 46 -0.33 -0.64 -7.02
C THR A 46 0.78 -0.68 -5.98
N TYR A 47 1.98 -1.04 -6.40
CA TYR A 47 3.17 -1.06 -5.56
C TYR A 47 4.34 -0.43 -6.30
N LYS A 48 5.25 0.20 -5.54
CA LYS A 48 6.55 0.58 -6.07
C LYS A 48 7.43 -0.65 -6.22
N GLU A 49 8.29 -0.70 -7.23
CA GLU A 49 9.24 -1.81 -7.44
C GLU A 49 10.17 -2.02 -6.23
N SER A 50 10.43 -0.97 -5.44
CA SER A 50 11.21 -1.05 -4.20
C SER A 50 10.49 -1.72 -3.03
N TYR A 51 9.22 -2.10 -3.18
CA TYR A 51 8.52 -2.86 -2.16
C TYR A 51 9.20 -4.23 -1.96
N SER A 52 9.85 -4.39 -0.80
CA SER A 52 10.79 -5.49 -0.58
C SER A 52 10.14 -6.81 -0.17
N LYS A 53 8.88 -6.81 0.25
CA LYS A 53 8.18 -8.01 0.72
C LYS A 53 7.38 -8.66 -0.42
N PRO A 54 7.13 -9.97 -0.35
CA PRO A 54 6.17 -10.61 -1.24
C PRO A 54 4.77 -9.99 -1.11
N ILE A 55 4.16 -9.68 -2.26
CA ILE A 55 2.79 -9.19 -2.39
C ILE A 55 1.86 -10.41 -2.49
N ALA A 56 0.84 -10.44 -1.63
CA ALA A 56 -0.18 -11.49 -1.66
C ALA A 56 -1.37 -11.05 -2.52
N ILE A 57 -1.47 -11.62 -3.72
CA ILE A 57 -2.65 -11.45 -4.57
C ILE A 57 -3.69 -12.49 -4.16
N GLN A 58 -4.70 -12.05 -3.43
CA GLN A 58 -5.63 -12.94 -2.73
C GLN A 58 -6.82 -13.38 -3.61
N VAL A 59 -7.02 -14.69 -3.70
CA VAL A 59 -8.20 -15.32 -4.30
C VAL A 59 -9.12 -15.80 -3.18
N HIS A 60 -10.38 -15.42 -3.24
CA HIS A 60 -11.40 -15.70 -2.24
C HIS A 60 -12.35 -16.79 -2.73
N ASN A 61 -12.71 -17.71 -1.85
CA ASN A 61 -13.88 -18.57 -1.97
C ASN A 61 -15.11 -17.81 -1.45
N VAL A 62 -16.09 -17.59 -2.33
CA VAL A 62 -17.40 -17.02 -1.99
C VAL A 62 -18.43 -18.12 -2.06
N GLY A 63 -18.43 -18.93 -1.00
CA GLY A 63 -19.29 -20.08 -0.79
C GLY A 63 -18.99 -20.72 0.57
N PRO A 64 -19.56 -21.90 0.87
CA PRO A 64 -19.27 -22.63 2.08
C PRO A 64 -17.77 -22.93 2.22
N ILE A 65 -17.28 -22.94 3.46
CA ILE A 65 -15.92 -23.42 3.74
C ILE A 65 -15.90 -24.93 3.53
N LEU A 66 -15.01 -25.39 2.66
CA LEU A 66 -14.92 -26.81 2.30
C LEU A 66 -13.87 -27.53 3.14
N ASP A 67 -14.11 -28.80 3.47
CA ASP A 67 -13.14 -29.68 4.14
C ASP A 67 -12.04 -30.22 3.21
N GLN A 68 -12.09 -29.84 1.93
CA GLN A 68 -11.11 -30.18 0.90
C GLN A 68 -10.51 -28.91 0.29
N PRO A 69 -9.28 -28.94 -0.25
CA PRO A 69 -8.69 -27.78 -0.89
C PRO A 69 -9.45 -27.40 -2.18
N ILE A 70 -9.43 -26.11 -2.50
CA ILE A 70 -9.93 -25.57 -3.78
C ILE A 70 -8.71 -25.21 -4.63
N THR A 71 -8.60 -25.82 -5.80
CA THR A 71 -7.54 -25.51 -6.77
C THR A 71 -8.09 -24.55 -7.82
N VAL A 72 -7.46 -23.39 -7.95
CA VAL A 72 -7.85 -22.36 -8.92
C VAL A 72 -6.71 -22.18 -9.92
N ASN A 73 -7.04 -22.28 -11.21
CA ASN A 73 -6.09 -22.03 -12.29
C ASN A 73 -6.15 -20.56 -12.69
N TYR A 74 -5.00 -19.98 -13.03
CA TYR A 74 -4.90 -18.61 -13.51
C TYR A 74 -3.83 -18.46 -14.59
N VAL A 75 -3.92 -17.37 -15.35
CA VAL A 75 -2.88 -16.92 -16.27
C VAL A 75 -2.44 -15.51 -15.91
N VAL A 76 -1.20 -15.18 -16.26
CA VAL A 76 -0.60 -13.85 -16.06
C VAL A 76 -0.25 -13.27 -17.43
N SER A 77 -0.73 -12.07 -17.71
CA SER A 77 -0.38 -11.27 -18.88
C SER A 77 -0.02 -9.85 -18.45
N GLY A 78 0.30 -8.96 -19.41
CA GLY A 78 0.62 -7.56 -19.13
C GLY A 78 1.93 -7.14 -19.77
N THR A 79 2.44 -5.99 -19.32
CA THR A 79 3.68 -5.40 -19.85
C THR A 79 4.92 -5.76 -19.02
N ALA A 80 4.73 -6.11 -17.74
CA ALA A 80 5.83 -6.46 -16.84
C ALA A 80 6.45 -7.81 -17.21
N ARG A 81 7.78 -7.90 -17.15
CA ARG A 81 8.58 -9.05 -17.54
C ARG A 81 9.05 -9.86 -16.33
N GLU A 82 8.70 -11.14 -16.32
CA GLU A 82 9.14 -12.06 -15.27
C GLU A 82 10.66 -12.23 -15.30
N GLY A 83 11.28 -12.28 -14.12
CA GLY A 83 12.72 -12.33 -13.94
C GLY A 83 13.43 -10.99 -14.13
N LYS A 84 12.73 -9.94 -14.58
CA LYS A 84 13.26 -8.57 -14.64
C LYS A 84 12.57 -7.63 -13.64
N GLU A 85 11.25 -7.63 -13.63
CA GLU A 85 10.44 -6.71 -12.81
C GLU A 85 9.72 -7.46 -11.67
N TYR A 86 9.48 -8.76 -11.84
CA TYR A 86 8.85 -9.59 -10.80
C TYR A 86 9.24 -11.06 -10.91
N THR A 87 8.95 -11.81 -9.85
CA THR A 87 8.92 -13.27 -9.84
C THR A 87 7.64 -13.76 -9.18
N ILE A 88 7.06 -14.86 -9.68
CA ILE A 88 6.01 -15.59 -8.95
C ILE A 88 6.69 -16.53 -7.96
N VAL A 89 6.33 -16.41 -6.69
CA VAL A 89 6.83 -17.29 -5.62
C VAL A 89 5.92 -18.51 -5.54
N GLY A 90 6.46 -19.70 -5.82
CA GLY A 90 5.72 -20.96 -5.80
C GLY A 90 5.34 -21.46 -7.19
N THR A 91 4.23 -22.20 -7.28
CA THR A 91 3.77 -22.79 -8.55
C THR A 91 3.04 -21.77 -9.39
N LYS A 92 3.57 -21.47 -10.58
CA LYS A 92 2.93 -20.55 -11.52
C LYS A 92 1.68 -21.17 -12.13
N GLY A 93 0.62 -20.37 -12.21
CA GLY A 93 -0.63 -20.69 -12.90
C GLY A 93 -1.64 -21.47 -12.06
N THR A 94 -1.31 -21.80 -10.81
CA THR A 94 -2.23 -22.43 -9.87
C THR A 94 -2.15 -21.76 -8.49
N VAL A 95 -3.30 -21.56 -7.86
CA VAL A 95 -3.40 -21.15 -6.45
C VAL A 95 -4.31 -22.11 -5.73
N VAL A 96 -3.91 -22.51 -4.53
CA VAL A 96 -4.67 -23.42 -3.68
C VAL A 96 -5.25 -22.61 -2.53
N ILE A 97 -6.56 -22.69 -2.35
CA ILE A 97 -7.22 -22.33 -1.09
C ILE A 97 -7.19 -23.61 -0.24
N PRO A 98 -6.46 -23.64 0.89
CA PRO A 98 -6.39 -24.83 1.73
C PRO A 98 -7.76 -25.30 2.21
N ALA A 99 -7.87 -26.59 2.54
CA ALA A 99 -9.04 -27.10 3.25
C ALA A 99 -9.31 -26.26 4.51
N LYS A 100 -10.58 -26.00 4.80
CA LYS A 100 -11.03 -25.18 5.94
C LYS A 100 -10.60 -23.71 5.89
N ALA A 101 -10.20 -23.22 4.71
CA ALA A 101 -9.86 -21.81 4.48
C ALA A 101 -10.82 -21.13 3.49
N SER A 102 -10.93 -19.81 3.60
CA SER A 102 -11.74 -18.96 2.71
C SER A 102 -10.93 -18.28 1.61
N SER A 103 -9.61 -18.33 1.66
CA SER A 103 -8.75 -17.67 0.68
C SER A 103 -7.40 -18.36 0.46
N GLY A 104 -6.82 -18.13 -0.70
CA GLY A 104 -5.46 -18.53 -1.08
C GLY A 104 -4.73 -17.36 -1.73
N ASN A 105 -3.40 -17.42 -1.77
CA ASN A 105 -2.58 -16.30 -2.24
C ASN A 105 -1.69 -16.71 -3.40
N ILE A 106 -1.67 -15.89 -4.45
CA ILE A 106 -0.60 -15.89 -5.45
C ILE A 106 0.45 -14.91 -4.94
N MET A 107 1.65 -15.41 -4.65
CA MET A 107 2.71 -14.61 -4.06
C MET A 107 3.59 -14.02 -5.16
N VAL A 108 3.74 -12.70 -5.19
CA VAL A 108 4.52 -11.96 -6.20
C VAL A 108 5.65 -11.22 -5.49
N GLN A 109 6.90 -11.47 -5.86
CA GLN A 109 8.04 -10.69 -5.38
C GLN A 109 8.47 -9.72 -6.47
N LEU A 110 8.44 -8.41 -6.17
CA LEU A 110 8.97 -7.39 -7.08
C LEU A 110 10.49 -7.40 -7.05
N ILE A 111 11.09 -7.11 -8.20
CA ILE A 111 12.52 -6.92 -8.35
C ILE A 111 12.76 -5.42 -8.40
N ASN A 112 13.61 -4.91 -7.51
CA ASN A 112 14.02 -3.51 -7.53
C ASN A 112 15.21 -3.35 -8.49
N ASN A 113 14.94 -2.77 -9.66
CA ASN A 113 15.89 -2.48 -10.73
C ASN A 113 15.85 -1.00 -11.16
N ALA A 114 15.46 -0.12 -10.24
CA ALA A 114 15.35 1.32 -10.43
C ALA A 114 16.57 1.93 -11.14
N ASN A 115 16.31 2.80 -12.11
CA ASN A 115 17.32 3.41 -12.97
C ASN A 115 17.11 4.92 -13.20
N ASN A 116 16.32 5.58 -12.34
CA ASN A 116 15.88 6.98 -12.47
C ASN A 116 14.97 7.28 -13.68
N ILE A 117 14.44 6.26 -14.34
CA ILE A 117 13.37 6.42 -15.34
C ILE A 117 12.06 6.03 -14.65
N LEU A 118 11.12 6.98 -14.57
CA LEU A 118 9.81 6.73 -13.98
C LEU A 118 8.87 6.12 -15.00
N GLU A 119 8.87 4.80 -15.10
CA GLU A 119 7.89 4.05 -15.88
C GLU A 119 6.91 3.28 -15.00
N SER A 120 5.91 2.67 -15.65
CA SER A 120 4.99 1.78 -14.98
C SER A 120 4.68 0.60 -15.87
N SER A 121 4.68 -0.57 -15.26
CA SER A 121 4.32 -1.81 -15.92
C SER A 121 3.18 -2.49 -15.17
N SER A 122 2.63 -3.54 -15.77
CA SER A 122 1.44 -4.19 -15.25
C SER A 122 1.47 -5.69 -15.39
N LEU A 123 0.82 -6.34 -14.43
CA LEU A 123 0.48 -7.75 -14.42
C LEU A 123 -1.03 -7.88 -14.32
N THR A 124 -1.65 -8.56 -15.27
CA THR A 124 -3.06 -8.90 -15.23
C THR A 124 -3.20 -10.38 -14.90
N PHE A 125 -3.69 -10.67 -13.70
CA PHE A 125 -4.06 -12.01 -13.29
C PHE A 125 -5.47 -12.30 -13.77
N THR A 126 -5.67 -13.42 -14.45
CA THR A 126 -7.00 -13.87 -14.91
C THR A 126 -7.26 -15.29 -14.42
N LEU A 127 -8.31 -15.48 -13.64
CA LEU A 127 -8.77 -16.82 -13.25
C LEU A 127 -9.38 -17.55 -14.46
N THR A 128 -8.97 -18.79 -14.69
CA THR A 128 -9.36 -19.57 -15.87
C THR A 128 -10.11 -20.85 -15.55
N GLY A 129 -10.01 -21.36 -14.32
CA GLY A 129 -10.76 -22.54 -13.90
C GLY A 129 -10.69 -22.76 -12.39
N VAL A 130 -11.57 -23.60 -11.88
CA VAL A 130 -11.63 -23.95 -10.45
C VAL A 130 -12.06 -25.41 -10.27
N GLN A 131 -11.54 -26.05 -9.24
CA GLN A 131 -12.00 -27.33 -8.70
C GLN A 131 -12.19 -27.19 -7.18
N PRO A 132 -13.25 -27.79 -6.59
CA PRO A 132 -14.24 -28.68 -7.21
C PRO A 132 -15.22 -27.97 -8.17
N SER A 133 -15.87 -28.74 -9.07
CA SER A 133 -16.83 -28.24 -10.06
C SER A 133 -18.13 -27.67 -9.48
N THR A 134 -18.34 -27.78 -8.16
CA THR A 134 -19.40 -27.10 -7.42
C THR A 134 -19.14 -25.60 -7.29
N LEU A 135 -17.92 -25.14 -7.60
CA LEU A 135 -17.54 -23.74 -7.67
C LEU A 135 -17.38 -23.32 -9.13
N GLN A 136 -17.60 -22.04 -9.40
CA GLN A 136 -17.26 -21.41 -10.68
C GLN A 136 -16.26 -20.27 -10.50
N VAL A 137 -15.66 -19.81 -11.59
CA VAL A 137 -14.84 -18.58 -11.58
C VAL A 137 -15.76 -17.38 -11.73
N GLY A 138 -15.57 -16.36 -10.88
CA GLY A 138 -16.27 -15.09 -10.94
C GLY A 138 -17.79 -15.21 -10.81
N PHE A 139 -18.49 -14.10 -10.93
CA PHE A 139 -19.95 -14.08 -10.92
C PHE A 139 -20.52 -13.05 -11.91
N GLY A 140 -21.84 -13.11 -12.10
CA GLY A 140 -22.55 -12.27 -13.07
C GLY A 140 -22.54 -12.84 -14.49
N LYS A 141 -23.12 -12.09 -15.44
CA LYS A 141 -23.21 -12.52 -16.84
C LYS A 141 -21.81 -12.79 -17.39
N ASN A 142 -21.61 -14.00 -17.93
CA ASN A 142 -20.33 -14.48 -18.45
C ASN A 142 -19.16 -14.47 -17.44
N SER A 143 -19.45 -14.55 -16.12
CA SER A 143 -18.44 -14.62 -15.07
C SER A 143 -17.46 -13.43 -15.05
N ILE A 144 -17.91 -12.23 -15.44
CA ILE A 144 -17.02 -11.08 -15.63
C ILE A 144 -16.52 -10.49 -14.30
N VAL A 145 -17.31 -10.57 -13.22
CA VAL A 145 -16.96 -9.90 -11.97
C VAL A 145 -15.99 -10.74 -11.17
N GLY A 146 -14.88 -10.13 -10.76
CA GLY A 146 -13.87 -10.75 -9.89
C GLY A 146 -12.99 -11.79 -10.60
N LYS A 147 -13.06 -11.89 -11.92
CA LYS A 147 -12.23 -12.80 -12.73
C LYS A 147 -10.81 -12.29 -12.92
N THR A 148 -10.61 -10.98 -12.88
CA THR A 148 -9.35 -10.31 -13.18
C THR A 148 -8.91 -9.36 -12.09
N LEU A 149 -7.61 -9.29 -11.85
CA LEU A 149 -6.95 -8.29 -11.01
C LEU A 149 -5.71 -7.77 -11.74
N VAL A 150 -5.52 -6.45 -11.71
CA VAL A 150 -4.32 -5.79 -12.26
C VAL A 150 -3.41 -5.34 -11.13
N LEU A 151 -2.18 -5.84 -11.11
CA LEU A 151 -1.10 -5.32 -10.29
C LEU A 151 -0.28 -4.35 -11.15
N THR A 152 -0.24 -3.07 -10.76
CA THR A 152 0.63 -2.06 -11.35
C THR A 152 1.92 -1.97 -10.55
N ILE A 153 3.04 -2.10 -11.25
CA ILE A 153 4.39 -1.88 -10.72
C ILE A 153 4.78 -0.46 -11.14
N GLN A 154 5.08 0.39 -10.17
CA GLN A 154 5.58 1.74 -10.40
C GLN A 154 7.09 1.74 -10.14
N ASP A 155 7.86 2.20 -11.11
CA ASP A 155 9.28 2.46 -10.87
C ASP A 155 9.44 3.56 -9.83
N ASP A 156 10.59 3.54 -9.17
CA ASP A 156 10.97 4.59 -8.25
C ASP A 156 12.33 5.17 -8.52
N CYS A 157 12.57 6.31 -7.88
CA CYS A 157 13.85 6.99 -8.02
C CYS A 157 14.90 6.24 -7.20
N LEU A 158 16.11 6.14 -7.76
CA LEU A 158 17.21 5.34 -7.26
C LEU A 158 17.61 5.66 -5.81
N LEU A 159 17.51 6.93 -5.43
CA LEU A 159 17.85 7.42 -4.09
C LEU A 159 16.64 7.52 -3.17
N GLY A 160 15.43 7.23 -3.68
CA GLY A 160 14.20 7.23 -2.90
C GLY A 160 14.16 6.07 -1.91
N GLY A 161 13.44 6.24 -0.80
CA GLY A 161 13.22 5.17 0.18
C GLY A 161 13.32 5.61 1.63
N SER A 162 13.39 4.62 2.52
CA SER A 162 13.58 4.82 3.97
C SER A 162 15.02 4.51 4.36
N TYR A 163 15.59 5.37 5.19
CA TYR A 163 16.99 5.34 5.57
C TYR A 163 17.17 5.45 7.09
N THR A 164 18.29 4.91 7.56
CA THR A 164 18.86 5.23 8.86
C THR A 164 19.99 6.24 8.65
N GLY A 165 19.81 7.45 9.17
CA GLY A 165 20.81 8.51 9.14
C GLY A 165 21.74 8.45 10.34
N THR A 166 23.02 8.72 10.11
CA THR A 166 24.06 8.73 11.15
C THR A 166 24.95 9.97 11.01
N GLN A 167 25.34 10.55 12.14
CA GLN A 167 26.29 11.65 12.20
C GLN A 167 27.27 11.43 13.34
N LYS A 168 28.56 11.63 13.09
CA LYS A 168 29.59 11.61 14.14
C LYS A 168 29.86 13.01 14.66
N TYR A 169 29.98 13.13 15.97
CA TYR A 169 30.42 14.35 16.65
C TYR A 169 31.41 13.98 17.75
N GLY A 170 32.70 14.27 17.52
CA GLY A 170 33.77 13.79 18.38
C GLY A 170 33.78 12.26 18.46
N ALA A 171 33.69 11.72 19.68
CA ALA A 171 33.61 10.28 19.93
C ALA A 171 32.17 9.71 19.89
N GLN A 172 31.15 10.57 19.79
CA GLN A 172 29.74 10.19 19.82
C GLN A 172 29.19 9.99 18.40
N THR A 173 28.21 9.09 18.26
CA THR A 173 27.45 8.91 17.01
C THR A 173 25.98 9.09 17.30
N ALA A 174 25.34 10.06 16.65
CA ALA A 174 23.90 10.21 16.63
C ALA A 174 23.31 9.37 15.49
N THR A 175 22.15 8.76 15.73
CA THR A 175 21.44 7.91 14.75
C THR A 175 19.95 8.20 14.78
N VAL A 176 19.35 8.34 13.61
CA VAL A 176 17.90 8.54 13.44
C VAL A 176 17.41 7.58 12.37
N SER A 177 16.40 6.77 12.71
CA SER A 177 15.75 5.84 11.79
C SER A 177 14.57 6.47 11.07
N ASN A 178 14.11 5.84 10.00
CA ASN A 178 12.90 6.18 9.26
C ASN A 178 12.96 7.59 8.64
N ILE A 179 14.15 7.98 8.20
CA ILE A 179 14.37 9.16 7.38
C ILE A 179 13.88 8.84 5.97
N ALA A 180 12.93 9.61 5.45
CA ALA A 180 12.43 9.41 4.10
C ALA A 180 13.15 10.33 3.12
N ILE A 181 13.62 9.76 2.02
CA ILE A 181 14.08 10.46 0.82
C ILE A 181 13.06 10.22 -0.28
N THR A 182 12.55 11.29 -0.89
CA THR A 182 11.51 11.22 -1.92
C THR A 182 11.87 12.11 -3.10
N SER A 183 11.50 11.71 -4.31
CA SER A 183 11.59 12.53 -5.52
C SER A 183 10.46 12.18 -6.48
N THR A 184 10.07 13.17 -7.30
CA THR A 184 9.07 13.02 -8.36
C THR A 184 9.68 13.09 -9.77
N ASP A 185 10.95 13.46 -9.88
CA ASP A 185 11.67 13.65 -11.15
C ASP A 185 13.02 12.91 -11.20
N CYS A 186 13.32 12.15 -10.14
CA CYS A 186 14.56 11.41 -9.91
C CYS A 186 15.85 12.24 -10.02
N LYS A 187 15.71 13.56 -9.95
CA LYS A 187 16.81 14.51 -9.99
C LYS A 187 16.84 15.37 -8.74
N ASN A 188 15.71 15.94 -8.35
CA ASN A 188 15.54 16.74 -7.15
C ASN A 188 14.91 15.86 -6.07
N TYR A 189 15.63 15.68 -4.97
CA TYR A 189 15.22 14.87 -3.84
C TYR A 189 14.91 15.74 -2.63
N LEU A 190 13.85 15.37 -1.91
CA LEU A 190 13.50 15.89 -0.60
C LEU A 190 13.91 14.86 0.45
N LEU A 191 14.83 15.26 1.31
CA LEU A 191 15.25 14.53 2.49
C LEU A 191 14.50 15.09 3.71
N SER A 192 13.76 14.23 4.39
CA SER A 192 12.94 14.60 5.56
C SER A 192 13.60 14.18 6.86
N ASN A 193 13.38 14.95 7.94
CA ASN A 193 13.81 14.59 9.29
C ASN A 193 15.32 14.36 9.41
N TRP A 194 16.13 15.22 8.78
CA TRP A 194 17.59 15.09 8.75
C TRP A 194 18.30 15.66 10.00
N ASN A 195 17.54 15.98 11.05
CA ASN A 195 18.08 16.44 12.33
C ASN A 195 18.78 15.30 13.07
N ILE A 196 20.04 15.03 12.70
CA ILE A 196 20.84 13.93 13.24
C ILE A 196 22.03 14.51 14.01
N GLY A 197 21.92 14.68 15.31
CA GLY A 197 23.10 14.99 16.13
C GLY A 197 23.55 16.44 16.07
N ILE A 198 22.73 17.35 15.55
CA ILE A 198 23.12 18.74 15.29
C ILE A 198 22.92 19.57 16.57
N PRO A 199 24.00 20.07 17.21
CA PRO A 199 23.93 20.61 18.57
C PRO A 199 23.04 21.85 18.75
N PHE A 200 22.72 22.55 17.67
CA PHE A 200 21.92 23.78 17.69
C PHE A 200 20.47 23.58 17.21
N PHE A 201 20.05 22.35 16.89
CA PHE A 201 18.63 22.02 16.73
C PHE A 201 18.07 21.43 18.01
N SER A 202 16.80 21.73 18.30
CA SER A 202 16.03 20.97 19.29
C SER A 202 15.70 19.58 18.72
N PHE A 203 16.27 18.53 19.33
CA PHE A 203 16.30 17.18 18.79
C PHE A 203 14.93 16.49 18.71
N ASP A 204 14.03 16.78 19.66
CA ASP A 204 12.85 15.95 19.91
C ASP A 204 11.56 16.43 19.21
N ALA A 205 11.55 17.64 18.65
CA ALA A 205 10.35 18.24 18.05
C ALA A 205 10.49 18.66 16.59
N ILE A 206 11.72 18.76 16.09
CA ILE A 206 12.01 19.39 14.80
C ILE A 206 12.34 18.34 13.74
N LYS A 207 11.55 18.32 12.66
CA LYS A 207 11.73 17.42 11.50
C LYS A 207 12.05 18.24 10.26
N PRO A 208 13.25 18.83 10.18
CA PRO A 208 13.58 19.74 9.09
C PRO A 208 13.67 18.96 7.78
N THR A 209 13.42 19.64 6.67
CA THR A 209 13.62 19.12 5.33
C THR A 209 14.86 19.71 4.67
N LEU A 210 15.47 18.97 3.76
CA LEU A 210 16.60 19.41 2.95
C LEU A 210 16.35 18.95 1.51
N THR A 211 16.64 19.77 0.52
CA THR A 211 16.67 19.34 -0.87
C THR A 211 18.09 19.06 -1.33
N PHE A 212 18.25 18.04 -2.18
CA PHE A 212 19.52 17.76 -2.86
C PHE A 212 19.26 17.26 -4.28
N ILE A 213 20.28 17.37 -5.13
CA ILE A 213 20.22 17.06 -6.55
C ILE A 213 21.13 15.86 -6.81
N ASP A 214 20.61 14.86 -7.52
CA ASP A 214 21.42 13.83 -8.16
C ASP A 214 21.99 14.37 -9.48
N ASN A 215 23.31 14.42 -9.59
CA ASN A 215 23.98 14.92 -10.79
C ASN A 215 24.10 13.84 -11.89
N GLY A 216 23.71 12.60 -11.61
CA GLY A 216 23.74 11.48 -12.55
C GLY A 216 25.10 10.79 -12.71
N ASP A 217 26.10 11.20 -11.93
CA ASP A 217 27.47 10.66 -11.94
C ASP A 217 27.89 10.16 -10.53
N ASN A 218 26.91 9.76 -9.72
CA ASN A 218 27.03 9.41 -8.30
C ASN A 218 27.40 10.59 -7.37
N SER A 219 27.60 11.80 -7.90
CA SER A 219 27.77 12.99 -7.08
C SER A 219 26.42 13.65 -6.80
N LEU A 220 26.31 14.26 -5.62
CA LEU A 220 25.11 14.94 -5.16
C LEU A 220 25.43 16.41 -4.87
N THR A 221 24.46 17.29 -5.16
CA THR A 221 24.56 18.72 -4.85
C THR A 221 23.48 19.11 -3.85
N VAL A 222 23.86 19.72 -2.73
CA VAL A 222 22.90 20.35 -1.83
C VAL A 222 22.91 21.85 -2.15
N PRO A 223 21.93 22.37 -2.90
CA PRO A 223 21.88 23.79 -3.24
C PRO A 223 21.75 24.63 -1.98
N THR A 224 22.17 25.90 -2.08
CA THR A 224 22.02 26.85 -0.99
C THR A 224 20.53 27.07 -0.72
N GLN A 225 20.09 26.77 0.49
CA GLN A 225 18.69 26.84 0.91
C GLN A 225 18.58 27.29 2.36
N GLY A 226 17.47 27.94 2.70
CA GLY A 226 17.09 28.18 4.08
C GLY A 226 16.43 26.94 4.69
N ASN A 227 16.09 27.03 5.97
CA ASN A 227 15.26 26.05 6.65
C ASN A 227 14.32 26.81 7.60
N ALA A 228 13.08 26.33 7.76
CA ALA A 228 12.09 26.97 8.63
C ALA A 228 12.56 27.06 10.11
N GLU A 229 13.49 26.19 10.47
CA GLU A 229 14.03 26.01 11.82
C GLU A 229 15.35 26.76 12.03
N LEU A 230 15.81 27.48 11.00
CA LEU A 230 16.97 28.36 11.05
C LEU A 230 16.52 29.83 10.98
N GLY A 231 17.43 30.75 11.32
CA GLY A 231 17.19 32.18 11.18
C GLY A 231 16.94 32.57 9.72
N SER A 232 16.26 33.70 9.49
CA SER A 232 15.89 34.16 8.15
C SER A 232 17.07 34.45 7.22
N THR A 233 18.28 34.61 7.76
CA THR A 233 19.54 34.84 7.02
C THR A 233 20.41 33.60 6.93
N ASP A 234 20.03 32.52 7.61
CA ASP A 234 20.84 31.32 7.73
C ASP A 234 20.64 30.42 6.52
N THR A 235 21.71 29.73 6.12
CA THR A 235 21.68 28.88 4.94
C THR A 235 22.40 27.56 5.17
N ILE A 236 21.96 26.56 4.41
CA ILE A 236 22.55 25.25 4.31
C ILE A 236 22.92 25.02 2.86
N LYS A 237 24.10 24.49 2.60
CA LYS A 237 24.53 24.01 1.28
C LYS A 237 25.47 22.84 1.44
N GLY A 238 25.89 22.20 0.35
CA GLY A 238 26.81 21.08 0.47
C GLY A 238 27.00 20.29 -0.80
N SER A 239 27.71 19.19 -0.64
CA SER A 239 27.92 18.18 -1.67
C SER A 239 27.71 16.81 -1.07
N GLY A 240 27.60 15.79 -1.90
CA GLY A 240 27.49 14.42 -1.44
C GLY A 240 27.87 13.41 -2.49
N ALA A 241 27.75 12.16 -2.12
CA ALA A 241 27.94 11.04 -3.02
C ALA A 241 26.98 9.91 -2.66
N TRP A 242 26.55 9.19 -3.69
CA TRP A 242 25.84 7.93 -3.58
C TRP A 242 26.77 6.78 -3.95
N ASN A 243 26.78 5.71 -3.16
CA ASN A 243 27.56 4.52 -3.46
C ASN A 243 26.65 3.43 -4.05
N PRO A 244 26.80 3.06 -5.33
CA PRO A 244 25.92 2.06 -5.96
C PRO A 244 26.07 0.66 -5.38
N ARG A 245 27.16 0.33 -4.68
CA ARG A 245 27.40 -1.02 -4.14
C ARG A 245 26.59 -1.30 -2.88
N ASP A 246 26.58 -0.36 -1.95
CA ASP A 246 25.88 -0.50 -0.66
C ASP A 246 24.68 0.45 -0.53
N LYS A 247 24.36 1.17 -1.62
CA LYS A 247 23.26 2.14 -1.74
C LYS A 247 23.30 3.26 -0.68
N LYS A 248 24.44 3.48 -0.03
CA LYS A 248 24.59 4.55 0.98
C LYS A 248 24.70 5.91 0.32
N ILE A 249 24.12 6.90 0.97
CA ILE A 249 24.26 8.31 0.61
C ILE A 249 25.09 9.00 1.69
N THR A 250 26.09 9.79 1.30
CA THR A 250 26.86 10.64 2.21
C THR A 250 26.70 12.10 1.79
N LEU A 251 26.30 12.96 2.72
CA LEU A 251 26.18 14.40 2.52
C LEU A 251 27.17 15.15 3.40
N ASN A 252 27.95 16.04 2.80
CA ASN A 252 28.81 17.02 3.44
C ASN A 252 28.08 18.36 3.46
N LEU A 253 27.46 18.68 4.59
CA LEU A 253 26.62 19.86 4.79
C LEU A 253 27.43 20.99 5.42
N GLN A 254 27.29 22.19 4.87
CA GLN A 254 27.82 23.44 5.38
C GLN A 254 26.67 24.36 5.77
N PHE A 255 26.67 24.75 7.04
CA PHE A 255 25.76 25.69 7.64
C PHE A 255 26.42 27.04 7.73
N LYS A 256 25.69 28.09 7.40
CA LYS A 256 26.05 29.48 7.66
C LYS A 256 24.97 30.07 8.54
N ILE A 257 25.31 30.34 9.81
CA ILE A 257 24.35 30.69 10.87
C ILE A 257 24.76 32.01 11.53
N ALA A 258 23.83 32.94 11.69
CA ALA A 258 24.02 34.20 12.39
C ALA A 258 23.92 34.02 13.91
N LEU A 259 24.95 33.41 14.53
CA LEU A 259 25.02 33.21 15.99
C LEU A 259 25.33 34.49 16.78
N SER A 260 25.67 35.59 16.10
CA SER A 260 25.91 36.91 16.69
C SER A 260 25.39 38.00 15.76
N SER A 261 25.08 39.18 16.30
CA SER A 261 24.59 40.33 15.52
C SER A 261 25.59 40.89 14.49
N THR A 262 26.83 40.42 14.47
CA THR A 262 27.92 41.03 13.69
C THR A 262 28.65 40.06 12.76
N LYS A 263 28.51 38.74 12.96
CA LYS A 263 29.25 37.72 12.21
C LYS A 263 28.46 36.42 12.06
N ASP A 264 28.51 35.90 10.85
CA ASP A 264 28.05 34.55 10.52
C ASP A 264 29.10 33.52 10.93
N THR A 265 28.64 32.38 11.44
CA THR A 265 29.45 31.21 11.77
C THR A 265 29.23 30.11 10.73
N THR A 266 30.32 29.54 10.23
CA THR A 266 30.27 28.41 9.30
C THR A 266 30.54 27.10 10.03
N LEU A 267 29.63 26.13 9.94
CA LEU A 267 29.77 24.80 10.54
C LEU A 267 29.66 23.73 9.45
N ASN A 268 30.45 22.66 9.55
CA ASN A 268 30.42 21.55 8.58
C ASN A 268 30.08 20.24 9.28
N TYR A 269 29.17 19.47 8.70
CA TYR A 269 28.75 18.16 9.20
C TYR A 269 28.72 17.13 8.07
N VAL A 270 29.08 15.90 8.40
CA VAL A 270 28.99 14.77 7.49
C VAL A 270 27.90 13.84 8.00
N GLN A 271 26.92 13.57 7.16
CA GLN A 271 25.82 12.67 7.47
C GLN A 271 25.82 11.50 6.48
N THR A 272 25.62 10.29 6.99
CA THR A 272 25.54 9.08 6.17
C THR A 272 24.16 8.44 6.35
N TYR A 273 23.51 8.14 5.24
CA TYR A 273 22.20 7.53 5.15
C TYR A 273 22.36 6.11 4.60
N THR A 274 21.97 5.13 5.40
CA THR A 274 21.99 3.71 5.03
C THR A 274 20.56 3.22 4.78
N PRO A 275 20.25 2.61 3.62
CA PRO A 275 18.91 2.08 3.35
C PRO A 275 18.47 1.10 4.44
N GLN A 276 17.17 1.13 4.77
CA GLN A 276 16.52 0.20 5.70
C GLN A 276 15.99 -1.05 5.00
#